data_AF-A0A7W1TI96-F1
#
_entry.id   AF-A0A7W1TI96-F1
#
_cell.length_a   1.000
_cell.length_b   1.000
_cell.length_c   1.000
_cell.angle_alpha   90.00
_cell.angle_beta   90.00
_cell.angle_gamma   90.00
#
_symmetry.space_group_name_H-M   'P 1'
#
loop_
_entity.id
_entity.type
_entity.pdbx_description
1 polymer ?
#
loop_
_entity_poly.entity_id
_entity_poly.type
_entity_poly.pdbx_seq_one_letter_code
_entity_poly.pdbx_strand_id
1 'polypeptide(L)'
;MRPVIAQLIWRAVRRVLGLLFLIALVLTGTGGAIVVQGSRDEADRADTAVLMSDGDALSRAARVERATSLYLNSHISRIIVVGQAPAQAQAILLNRGVQADKLQMIRAPSQQAQLDQLHSAFATGRPIDALLIAEPVEILRLLKMAHDRGLPLRGAPTSRTSAIDLGAVVDEVGRYFTYVLASASAQR
;
A
#
# COMPACT_ATOMS: atom_id res chain seq x y z
N MET A 1 -36.50 -31.90 34.16
CA MET A 1 -35.20 -31.87 33.44
C MET A 1 -35.07 -30.79 32.34
N ARG A 2 -36.14 -30.14 31.87
CA ARG A 2 -36.07 -29.07 30.84
C ARG A 2 -35.42 -27.72 31.22
N PRO A 3 -35.40 -27.23 32.48
CA PRO A 3 -34.91 -25.87 32.76
C PRO A 3 -33.38 -25.73 32.72
N VAL A 4 -32.64 -26.84 32.93
CA VAL A 4 -31.16 -26.83 32.97
C VAL A 4 -30.56 -26.64 31.57
N ILE A 5 -31.17 -27.27 30.55
CA ILE A 5 -30.74 -27.15 29.16
C ILE A 5 -30.95 -25.72 28.65
N ALA A 6 -32.08 -25.10 28.99
CA ALA A 6 -32.38 -23.71 28.62
C ALA A 6 -31.36 -22.72 29.21
N GLN A 7 -30.93 -22.91 30.46
CA GLN A 7 -29.93 -22.05 31.11
C GLN A 7 -28.53 -22.18 30.50
N LEU A 8 -28.14 -23.39 30.08
CA LEU A 8 -26.85 -23.63 29.40
C LEU A 8 -26.83 -22.99 28.01
N ILE A 9 -27.91 -23.13 27.24
CA ILE A 9 -28.05 -22.51 25.91
C ILE A 9 -28.01 -20.98 26.05
N TRP A 10 -28.73 -20.41 27.01
CA TRP A 10 -28.75 -18.97 27.25
C TRP A 10 -27.36 -18.40 27.59
N ARG A 11 -26.58 -19.12 28.40
CA ARG A 11 -25.19 -18.74 28.73
C ARG A 11 -24.28 -18.78 27.50
N ALA A 12 -24.43 -19.79 26.65
CA ALA A 12 -23.65 -19.90 25.41
C ALA A 12 -24.00 -18.77 24.43
N VAL A 13 -25.29 -18.50 24.20
CA VAL A 13 -25.75 -17.40 23.34
C VAL A 13 -25.23 -16.06 23.82
N ARG A 14 -25.29 -15.79 25.13
CA ARG A 14 -24.78 -14.53 25.70
C ARG A 14 -23.28 -14.36 25.49
N ARG A 15 -22.49 -15.45 25.59
CA ARG A 15 -21.04 -15.41 25.33
C ARG A 15 -20.73 -15.15 23.86
N VAL A 16 -21.45 -15.81 22.95
CA VAL A 16 -21.27 -15.59 21.50
C VAL A 16 -21.64 -14.17 21.12
N LEU A 17 -22.76 -13.63 21.61
CA LEU A 17 -23.14 -12.24 21.38
C LEU A 17 -22.11 -11.25 21.96
N GLY A 18 -21.60 -11.52 23.17
CA GLY A 18 -20.54 -10.69 23.76
C GLY A 18 -19.26 -10.69 22.94
N LEU A 19 -18.86 -11.85 22.39
CA LEU A 19 -17.70 -11.97 21.51
C LEU A 19 -17.92 -11.22 20.19
N LEU A 20 -19.08 -11.39 19.56
CA LEU A 20 -19.42 -10.68 18.31
C LEU A 20 -19.45 -9.17 18.52
N PHE A 21 -20.00 -8.70 19.64
CA PHE A 21 -20.00 -7.28 19.99
C PHE A 21 -18.58 -6.75 20.20
N LEU A 22 -17.72 -7.51 20.89
CA LEU A 22 -16.32 -7.13 21.07
C LEU A 22 -15.58 -7.05 19.72
N ILE A 23 -15.77 -8.04 18.83
CA ILE A 23 -15.20 -8.03 17.48
C ILE A 23 -15.69 -6.82 16.71
N ALA A 24 -16.99 -6.54 16.72
CA ALA A 24 -17.56 -5.36 16.06
C ALA A 24 -16.97 -4.05 16.61
N LEU A 25 -16.79 -3.95 17.93
CA LEU A 25 -16.20 -2.78 18.59
C LEU A 25 -14.74 -2.58 18.18
N VAL A 26 -13.95 -3.66 18.14
CA VAL A 26 -12.56 -3.63 17.67
C VAL A 26 -12.51 -3.21 16.21
N LEU A 27 -13.31 -3.84 15.33
CA LEU A 27 -13.34 -3.49 13.91
C LEU A 27 -13.75 -2.03 13.68
N THR A 28 -14.74 -1.54 14.42
CA THR A 28 -15.22 -0.15 14.30
C THR A 28 -14.21 0.85 14.86
N GLY A 29 -13.60 0.55 16.02
CA GLY A 29 -12.57 1.40 16.62
C GLY A 29 -11.31 1.47 15.76
N THR A 30 -10.87 0.34 15.22
CA THR A 30 -9.70 0.28 14.33
C THR A 30 -10.01 0.96 12.99
N GLY A 31 -11.20 0.70 12.42
CA GLY A 31 -11.66 1.34 11.19
C GLY A 31 -11.78 2.86 11.31
N GLY A 32 -12.34 3.35 12.42
CA GLY A 32 -12.44 4.79 12.70
C GLY A 32 -11.07 5.46 12.86
N ALA A 33 -10.12 4.81 13.55
CA ALA A 33 -8.75 5.31 13.68
C ALA A 33 -8.04 5.41 12.32
N ILE A 34 -8.25 4.45 11.43
CA ILE A 34 -7.70 4.47 10.06
C ILE A 34 -8.26 5.65 9.27
N VAL A 35 -9.56 5.93 9.36
CA VAL A 35 -10.21 7.06 8.67
C VAL A 35 -9.67 8.41 9.18
N VAL A 36 -9.58 8.57 10.51
CA VAL A 36 -9.10 9.82 11.12
C VAL A 36 -7.62 10.05 10.79
N GLN A 37 -6.78 9.01 10.83
CA GLN A 37 -5.37 9.14 10.46
C GLN A 37 -5.18 9.40 8.96
N GLY A 38 -6.04 8.86 8.09
CA GLY A 38 -6.03 9.15 6.65
C GLY A 38 -6.42 10.58 6.29
N SER A 39 -7.08 11.31 7.20
CA SER A 39 -7.52 12.70 6.98
C SER A 39 -6.52 13.78 7.40
N ARG A 40 -5.38 13.43 8.02
CA ARG A 40 -4.33 14.39 8.34
C ARG A 40 -3.46 14.64 7.10
N ASP A 41 -3.83 15.69 6.35
CA ASP A 41 -3.20 16.30 5.17
C ASP A 41 -1.66 16.52 5.25
N GLU A 42 -1.03 16.38 6.42
CA GLU A 42 0.43 16.49 6.58
C GLU A 42 1.19 15.26 6.04
N ALA A 43 0.50 14.15 5.76
CA ALA A 43 1.12 12.93 5.24
C ALA A 43 1.49 12.99 3.75
N ASP A 44 0.99 13.98 2.98
CA ASP A 44 1.09 13.99 1.51
C ASP A 44 2.29 14.80 0.95
N ARG A 45 3.06 15.52 1.77
CA ARG A 45 4.28 16.20 1.31
C ARG A 45 5.50 15.31 1.46
N ALA A 46 6.25 15.11 0.38
CA ALA A 46 7.52 14.39 0.38
C ALA A 46 8.42 14.91 -0.75
N ASP A 47 9.72 14.62 -0.73
CA ASP A 47 10.60 15.08 -1.81
C ASP A 47 10.33 14.30 -3.10
N THR A 48 10.03 13.00 -2.99
CA THR A 48 9.90 12.09 -4.12
C THR A 48 8.67 11.19 -3.99
N ALA A 49 8.02 10.85 -5.11
CA ALA A 49 7.09 9.74 -5.16
C ALA A 49 7.71 8.52 -5.87
N VAL A 50 7.44 7.34 -5.34
CA VAL A 50 7.75 6.04 -5.91
C VAL A 50 6.45 5.46 -6.46
N LEU A 51 6.33 5.45 -7.78
CA LEU A 51 5.15 4.97 -8.50
C LEU A 51 5.37 3.51 -8.93
N MET A 52 4.59 2.59 -8.38
CA MET A 52 4.58 1.20 -8.85
C MET A 52 3.77 1.11 -10.15
N SER A 53 4.41 0.85 -11.28
CA SER A 53 3.75 0.81 -12.60
C SER A 53 3.14 -0.53 -12.97
N ASP A 54 3.48 -1.59 -12.23
CA ASP A 54 2.94 -2.94 -12.44
C ASP A 54 1.48 -3.05 -11.99
N GLY A 55 0.71 -3.92 -12.62
CA GLY A 55 -0.73 -4.06 -12.40
C GLY A 55 -1.52 -3.87 -13.68
N ASP A 56 -2.85 -3.97 -13.60
CA ASP A 56 -3.72 -3.76 -14.75
C ASP A 56 -3.71 -2.29 -15.23
N ALA A 57 -4.26 -2.04 -16.42
CA ALA A 57 -4.25 -0.71 -17.03
C ALA A 57 -5.03 0.35 -16.21
N LEU A 58 -6.08 -0.08 -15.52
CA LEU A 58 -6.92 0.79 -14.71
C LEU A 58 -6.18 1.20 -13.43
N SER A 59 -5.65 0.24 -12.69
CA SER A 59 -4.80 0.49 -11.52
C SER A 59 -3.63 1.40 -11.87
N ARG A 60 -2.93 1.10 -12.99
CA ARG A 60 -1.83 1.95 -13.49
C ARG A 60 -2.27 3.38 -13.78
N ALA A 61 -3.41 3.58 -14.42
CA ALA A 61 -3.93 4.92 -14.73
C ALA A 61 -4.22 5.73 -13.47
N ALA A 62 -4.83 5.11 -12.44
CA ALA A 62 -5.14 5.77 -11.18
C ALA A 62 -3.86 6.16 -10.40
N ARG A 63 -2.85 5.28 -10.40
CA ARG A 63 -1.56 5.60 -9.76
C ARG A 63 -0.84 6.73 -10.49
N VAL A 64 -0.84 6.74 -11.83
CA VAL A 64 -0.29 7.84 -12.63
C VAL A 64 -1.04 9.15 -12.36
N GLU A 65 -2.37 9.11 -12.25
CA GLU A 65 -3.18 10.28 -11.91
C GLU A 65 -2.83 10.84 -10.53
N ARG A 66 -2.72 10.00 -9.51
CA ARG A 66 -2.30 10.41 -8.16
C ARG A 66 -0.89 11.00 -8.16
N ALA A 67 0.06 10.39 -8.87
CA ALA A 67 1.42 10.90 -8.96
C ALA A 67 1.48 12.26 -9.68
N THR A 68 0.68 12.41 -10.73
CA THR A 68 0.55 13.68 -11.47
C THR A 68 -0.03 14.77 -10.57
N SER A 69 -1.11 14.49 -9.83
CA SER A 69 -1.75 15.50 -8.97
C SER A 69 -0.82 15.95 -7.84
N LEU A 70 -0.12 15.01 -7.19
CA LEU A 70 0.88 15.35 -6.17
C LEU A 70 2.01 16.23 -6.73
N TYR A 71 2.48 15.94 -7.95
CA TYR A 71 3.54 16.72 -8.59
C TYR A 71 3.07 18.13 -8.98
N LEU A 72 1.94 18.24 -9.68
CA LEU A 72 1.41 19.53 -10.15
C LEU A 72 1.00 20.45 -8.99
N ASN A 73 0.52 19.88 -7.89
CA ASN A 73 0.18 20.60 -6.67
C ASN A 73 1.41 20.86 -5.75
N SER A 74 2.64 20.58 -6.22
CA SER A 74 3.89 20.79 -5.47
C SER A 74 3.99 20.06 -4.13
N HIS A 75 3.29 18.93 -3.98
CA HIS A 75 3.44 18.04 -2.83
C HIS A 75 4.68 17.14 -2.95
N ILE A 76 5.14 16.89 -4.18
CA ILE A 76 6.37 16.17 -4.50
C ILE A 76 7.16 16.91 -5.57
N SER A 77 8.48 16.72 -5.58
CA SER A 77 9.38 17.38 -6.56
C SER A 77 9.90 16.45 -7.66
N ARG A 78 9.84 15.13 -7.43
CA ARG A 78 10.36 14.08 -8.32
C ARG A 78 9.46 12.85 -8.29
N ILE A 79 9.41 12.12 -9.42
CA ILE A 79 8.73 10.82 -9.49
C ILE A 79 9.74 9.76 -9.97
N ILE A 80 9.88 8.69 -9.20
CA ILE A 80 10.59 7.48 -9.60
C ILE A 80 9.52 6.46 -9.94
N VAL A 81 9.50 6.02 -11.19
CA VAL A 81 8.52 5.04 -11.64
C VAL A 81 9.22 3.69 -11.78
N VAL A 82 8.62 2.69 -11.14
CA VAL A 82 9.22 1.39 -10.87
C VAL A 82 8.32 0.29 -11.40
N GLY A 83 8.86 -0.63 -12.21
CA GLY A 83 8.09 -1.78 -12.71
C GLY A 83 8.79 -2.58 -13.79
N GLN A 84 8.09 -3.55 -14.37
CA GLN A 84 8.58 -4.36 -15.49
C GLN A 84 8.57 -3.59 -16.82
N ALA A 85 7.56 -2.74 -17.01
CA ALA A 85 7.32 -1.94 -18.21
C ALA A 85 7.03 -0.47 -17.89
N PRO A 86 7.97 0.25 -17.25
CA PRO A 86 7.73 1.60 -16.75
C PRO A 86 7.51 2.66 -17.85
N ALA A 87 7.95 2.39 -19.09
CA ALA A 87 7.91 3.35 -20.20
C ALA A 87 6.50 3.87 -20.52
N GLN A 88 5.46 3.04 -20.35
CA GLN A 88 4.09 3.49 -20.61
C GLN A 88 3.62 4.52 -19.57
N ALA A 89 3.92 4.29 -18.29
CA ALA A 89 3.60 5.24 -17.24
C ALA A 89 4.40 6.55 -17.41
N GLN A 90 5.67 6.45 -17.82
CA GLN A 90 6.52 7.61 -18.13
C GLN A 90 5.91 8.47 -19.24
N ALA A 91 5.51 7.87 -20.36
CA ALA A 91 4.92 8.60 -21.48
C ALA A 91 3.65 9.36 -21.05
N ILE A 92 2.81 8.74 -20.21
CA ILE A 92 1.61 9.39 -19.69
C ILE A 92 1.96 10.56 -18.76
N LEU A 93 2.96 10.40 -17.87
CA LEU A 93 3.40 11.48 -16.97
C LEU A 93 3.96 12.67 -17.73
N LEU A 94 4.79 12.42 -18.76
CA LEU A 94 5.33 13.48 -19.63
C LEU A 94 4.19 14.23 -20.35
N ASN A 95 3.23 13.51 -20.93
CA ASN A 95 2.06 14.10 -21.58
C ASN A 95 1.16 14.91 -20.62
N ARG A 96 1.25 14.64 -19.32
CA ARG A 96 0.52 15.36 -18.26
C ARG A 96 1.32 16.50 -17.63
N GLY A 97 2.46 16.86 -18.21
CA GLY A 97 3.25 18.03 -17.81
C GLY A 97 4.30 17.77 -16.73
N VAL A 98 4.57 16.51 -16.39
CA VAL A 98 5.73 16.20 -15.53
C VAL A 98 7.02 16.38 -16.34
N GLN A 99 7.98 17.12 -15.79
CA GLN A 99 9.24 17.40 -16.49
C GLN A 99 10.13 16.16 -16.56
N ALA A 100 10.79 15.94 -17.70
CA ALA A 100 11.60 14.75 -17.95
C ALA A 100 12.79 14.59 -16.98
N ASP A 101 13.41 15.69 -16.55
CA ASP A 101 14.50 15.70 -15.56
C ASP A 101 14.02 15.40 -14.12
N LYS A 102 12.71 15.45 -13.88
CA LYS A 102 12.06 15.08 -12.62
C LYS A 102 11.53 13.64 -12.63
N LEU A 103 11.77 12.89 -13.71
CA LEU A 103 11.39 11.49 -13.84
C LEU A 103 12.62 10.59 -13.80
N GLN A 104 12.56 9.54 -12.98
CA GLN A 104 13.57 8.48 -12.97
C GLN A 104 12.90 7.13 -13.19
N MET A 105 13.60 6.25 -13.91
CA MET A 105 13.07 4.96 -14.31
C MET A 105 13.85 3.82 -13.67
N ILE A 106 13.12 2.89 -13.04
CA ILE A 106 13.68 1.64 -12.50
C ILE A 106 12.93 0.48 -13.14
N ARG A 107 13.65 -0.30 -13.95
CA ARG A 107 13.10 -1.48 -14.62
C ARG A 107 13.63 -2.74 -13.96
N ALA A 108 12.72 -3.51 -13.38
CA ALA A 108 13.07 -4.79 -12.76
C ALA A 108 11.92 -5.81 -12.87
N PRO A 109 12.27 -7.11 -12.97
CA PRO A 109 11.31 -8.17 -13.29
C PRO A 109 10.37 -8.53 -12.13
N SER A 110 10.72 -8.20 -10.89
CA SER A 110 9.92 -8.52 -9.71
C SER A 110 9.87 -7.36 -8.73
N GLN A 111 8.85 -7.31 -7.88
CA GLN A 111 8.70 -6.27 -6.85
C GLN A 111 9.86 -6.26 -5.85
N GLN A 112 10.46 -7.41 -5.55
CA GLN A 112 11.69 -7.47 -4.73
C GLN A 112 12.85 -6.78 -5.44
N ALA A 113 13.16 -7.17 -6.68
CA ALA A 113 14.26 -6.59 -7.45
C ALA A 113 14.05 -5.09 -7.72
N GLN A 114 12.80 -4.67 -7.88
CA GLN A 114 12.39 -3.27 -7.98
C GLN A 114 12.76 -2.47 -6.72
N LEU A 115 12.45 -3.00 -5.54
CA LEU A 115 12.80 -2.36 -4.28
C LEU A 115 14.31 -2.42 -3.99
N ASP A 116 15.01 -3.48 -4.41
CA ASP A 116 16.47 -3.57 -4.27
C ASP A 116 17.19 -2.51 -5.13
N GLN A 117 16.72 -2.31 -6.36
CA GLN A 117 17.24 -1.24 -7.23
C GLN A 117 16.86 0.15 -6.70
N LEU A 118 15.66 0.32 -6.15
CA LEU A 118 15.25 1.56 -5.52
C LEU A 118 16.13 1.89 -4.31
N HIS A 119 16.45 0.91 -3.47
CA HIS A 119 17.39 1.06 -2.35
C HIS A 119 18.77 1.51 -2.83
N SER A 120 19.28 0.88 -3.89
CA SER A 120 20.56 1.26 -4.50
C SER A 120 20.53 2.69 -5.04
N ALA A 121 19.41 3.12 -5.64
CA ALA A 121 19.23 4.49 -6.11
C ALA A 121 19.23 5.49 -4.95
N PHE A 122 18.61 5.15 -3.81
CA PHE A 122 18.54 6.02 -2.63
C PHE A 122 19.89 6.13 -1.92
N ALA A 123 20.66 5.04 -1.87
CA ALA A 123 21.98 5.00 -1.22
C ALA A 123 23.00 5.97 -1.86
N THR A 124 22.83 6.31 -3.15
CA THR A 124 23.71 7.26 -3.86
C THR A 124 23.34 8.73 -3.63
N GLY A 125 22.25 9.01 -2.90
CA GLY A 125 21.69 10.35 -2.71
C GLY A 125 21.63 10.82 -1.26
N ARG A 126 21.05 12.01 -1.07
CA ARG A 126 20.64 12.49 0.26
C ARG A 126 19.49 11.63 0.79
N PRO A 127 19.23 11.61 2.12
CA PRO A 127 18.04 10.98 2.66
C PRO A 127 16.79 11.53 1.94
N ILE A 128 16.05 10.65 1.27
CA ILE A 128 14.87 11.01 0.49
C ILE A 128 13.65 10.61 1.30
N ASP A 129 12.85 11.60 1.69
CA ASP A 129 11.49 11.33 2.13
C ASP A 129 10.64 10.99 0.90
N ALA A 130 10.07 9.78 0.88
CA ALA A 130 9.46 9.23 -0.32
C ALA A 130 8.07 8.62 -0.08
N LEU A 131 7.14 8.96 -0.96
CA LEU A 131 5.78 8.40 -0.97
C LEU A 131 5.67 7.23 -1.93
N LEU A 132 5.27 6.06 -1.44
CA LEU A 132 4.91 4.91 -2.24
C LEU A 132 3.46 5.04 -2.73
N ILE A 133 3.30 5.16 -4.04
CA ILE A 133 1.99 5.17 -4.70
C ILE A 133 1.71 3.77 -5.25
N ALA A 134 0.75 3.10 -4.63
CA ALA A 134 0.28 1.76 -4.98
C ALA A 134 -1.22 1.62 -4.71
N GLU A 135 -1.81 0.50 -5.10
CA GLU A 135 -3.20 0.21 -4.73
C GLU A 135 -3.34 0.00 -3.21
N PRO A 136 -4.49 0.35 -2.60
CA PRO A 136 -4.71 0.19 -1.16
C PRO A 136 -4.43 -1.22 -0.63
N VAL A 137 -4.76 -2.25 -1.41
CA VAL A 137 -4.52 -3.65 -1.00
C VAL A 137 -3.02 -3.97 -0.99
N GLU A 138 -2.25 -3.48 -1.97
CA GLU A 138 -0.83 -3.80 -2.13
C GLU A 138 0.09 -3.01 -1.19
N ILE A 139 -0.35 -1.82 -0.78
CA ILE A 139 0.51 -0.83 -0.14
C ILE A 139 1.16 -1.36 1.14
N LEU A 140 0.43 -2.10 1.97
CA LEU A 140 0.95 -2.62 3.25
C LEU A 140 2.07 -3.63 3.03
N ARG A 141 1.88 -4.56 2.08
CA ARG A 141 2.92 -5.55 1.76
C ARG A 141 4.14 -4.86 1.18
N LEU A 142 3.97 -3.91 0.26
CA LEU A 142 5.08 -3.19 -0.35
C LEU A 142 5.84 -2.32 0.67
N LEU A 143 5.13 -1.64 1.58
CA LEU A 143 5.74 -0.89 2.67
C LEU A 143 6.54 -1.80 3.60
N LYS A 144 6.02 -2.99 3.93
CA LYS A 144 6.77 -3.99 4.70
C LYS A 144 8.04 -4.44 3.97
N MET A 145 7.93 -4.78 2.69
CA MET A 145 9.07 -5.18 1.86
C MET A 145 10.14 -4.09 1.73
N ALA A 146 9.71 -2.82 1.65
CA ALA A 146 10.59 -1.66 1.62
C ALA A 146 11.28 -1.45 2.97
N HIS A 147 10.52 -1.53 4.07
CA HIS A 147 11.04 -1.43 5.42
C HIS A 147 12.11 -2.50 5.72
N ASP A 148 11.88 -3.74 5.30
CA ASP A 148 12.86 -4.83 5.45
C ASP A 148 14.18 -4.56 4.69
N ARG A 149 14.16 -3.65 3.71
CA ARG A 149 15.33 -3.18 2.93
C ARG A 149 15.88 -1.84 3.44
N GLY A 150 15.41 -1.35 4.59
CA GLY A 150 15.81 -0.04 5.12
C GLY A 150 15.36 1.14 4.26
N LEU A 151 14.33 0.99 3.43
CA LEU A 151 13.73 2.09 2.67
C LEU A 151 12.64 2.78 3.50
N PRO A 152 12.81 4.07 3.88
CA PRO A 152 11.83 4.80 4.67
C PRO A 152 10.70 5.35 3.78
N LEU A 153 9.88 4.45 3.22
CA LEU A 153 8.74 4.85 2.39
C LEU A 153 7.49 5.10 3.25
N ARG A 154 6.69 6.10 2.86
CA ARG A 154 5.35 6.37 3.41
C ARG A 154 4.29 6.04 2.36
N GLY A 155 3.13 5.54 2.77
CA GLY A 155 2.08 5.14 1.82
C GLY A 155 1.23 6.31 1.33
N ALA A 156 1.03 6.41 0.02
CA ALA A 156 0.07 7.30 -0.62
C ALA A 156 -0.89 6.49 -1.52
N PRO A 157 -1.92 5.85 -0.94
CA PRO A 157 -2.81 4.96 -1.70
C PRO A 157 -3.60 5.72 -2.77
N THR A 158 -4.00 5.03 -3.84
CA THR A 158 -4.93 5.57 -4.84
C THR A 158 -6.36 5.63 -4.29
N SER A 159 -7.11 6.67 -4.65
CA SER A 159 -8.52 6.85 -4.22
C SER A 159 -9.53 6.11 -5.10
N ARG A 160 -9.08 5.16 -5.95
CA ARG A 160 -9.87 4.61 -7.05
C ARG A 160 -11.08 3.79 -6.57
N THR A 161 -10.94 3.08 -5.45
CA THR A 161 -11.94 2.08 -5.07
C THR A 161 -12.34 2.27 -3.61
N SER A 162 -13.42 3.02 -3.41
CA SER A 162 -14.12 3.07 -2.12
C SER A 162 -14.80 1.73 -1.79
N ALA A 163 -15.01 0.88 -2.80
CA ALA A 163 -15.57 -0.46 -2.65
C ALA A 163 -14.45 -1.48 -2.39
N ILE A 164 -14.52 -2.16 -1.25
CA ILE A 164 -13.58 -3.22 -0.88
C ILE A 164 -13.85 -4.45 -1.76
N ASP A 165 -12.90 -4.78 -2.64
CA ASP A 165 -12.89 -6.07 -3.33
C ASP A 165 -12.29 -7.15 -2.41
N LEU A 166 -13.15 -7.96 -1.80
CA LEU A 166 -12.74 -9.04 -0.91
C LEU A 166 -11.84 -10.07 -1.60
N GLY A 167 -12.01 -10.30 -2.91
CA GLY A 167 -11.16 -11.23 -3.66
C GLY A 167 -9.73 -10.72 -3.76
N ALA A 168 -9.56 -9.44 -4.09
CA ALA A 168 -8.25 -8.78 -4.12
C ALA A 168 -7.59 -8.76 -2.73
N VAL A 169 -8.37 -8.55 -1.66
CA VAL A 169 -7.84 -8.62 -0.28
C VAL A 169 -7.31 -10.01 0.06
N VAL A 170 -8.06 -11.07 -0.26
CA VAL A 170 -7.64 -12.45 0.04
C VAL A 170 -6.37 -12.83 -0.74
N ASP A 171 -6.30 -12.51 -2.04
CA ASP A 171 -5.10 -12.76 -2.86
C ASP A 171 -3.87 -12.07 -2.27
N GLU A 172 -4.04 -10.81 -1.87
CA GLU A 172 -2.94 -10.02 -1.32
C GLU A 172 -2.48 -10.49 0.05
N VAL A 173 -3.40 -10.95 0.91
CA VAL A 173 -3.06 -11.64 2.16
C VAL A 173 -2.25 -12.91 1.89
N GLY A 174 -2.63 -13.70 0.88
CA GLY A 174 -1.87 -14.88 0.45
C GLY A 174 -0.44 -14.53 0.00
N ARG A 175 -0.30 -13.49 -0.83
CA ARG A 175 1.01 -12.98 -1.28
C ARG A 175 1.86 -12.48 -0.12
N TYR A 176 1.25 -11.78 0.84
CA TYR A 176 1.93 -11.33 2.05
C TYR A 176 2.49 -12.51 2.86
N PHE A 177 1.68 -13.52 3.15
CA PHE A 177 2.16 -14.71 3.89
C PHE A 177 3.26 -15.45 3.12
N THR A 178 3.12 -15.57 1.80
CA THR A 178 4.14 -16.20 0.95
C THR A 178 5.47 -15.45 1.06
N TYR A 179 5.45 -14.12 1.03
CA TYR A 179 6.65 -13.30 1.24
C TYR A 179 7.26 -13.49 2.65
N VAL A 180 6.43 -13.48 3.70
CA VAL A 180 6.91 -13.66 5.09
C VAL A 180 7.54 -15.03 5.29
N LEU A 181 6.95 -16.09 4.74
CA LEU A 181 7.50 -17.45 4.83
C LEU A 181 8.81 -17.59 4.04
N ALA A 182 8.84 -17.07 2.81
CA ALA A 182 10.05 -17.10 1.99
C ALA A 182 11.21 -16.31 2.63
N SER A 183 10.93 -15.12 3.17
CA SER A 183 11.93 -14.31 3.86
C SER A 183 12.44 -14.96 5.15
N ALA A 184 11.57 -15.61 5.93
CA ALA A 184 11.97 -16.35 7.13
C ALA A 184 12.89 -17.54 6.81
N SER A 185 12.70 -18.21 5.66
CA SER A 185 13.59 -19.30 5.24
C SER A 185 14.97 -18.83 4.79
N ALA A 186 15.11 -17.62 4.27
CA ALA A 186 16.37 -17.07 3.78
C ALA A 186 17.32 -16.59 4.90
N GLN A 187 16.83 -16.48 6.14
CA GLN A 187 17.60 -16.04 7.30
C GLN A 187 18.18 -17.19 8.14
N ARG A 188 17.93 -18.44 7.76
CA ARG A 188 18.51 -19.64 8.39
C ARG A 188 19.70 -20.13 7.58
#